data_AF-A0A3B1ABM5-F1
#
_entry.id   AF-A0A3B1ABM5-F1
#
_cell.length_a   1.000
_cell.length_b   1.000
_cell.length_c   1.000
_cell.angle_alpha   90.00
_cell.angle_beta   90.00
_cell.angle_gamma   90.00
#
_symmetry.space_group_name_H-M   'P 1'
#
loop_
_entity.id
_entity.type
_entity.pdbx_description
1 polymer ?
#
loop_
_entity_poly.entity_id
_entity_poly.type
_entity_poly.pdbx_seq_one_letter_code
_entity_poly.pdbx_strand_id
1 'polypeptide(L)'
;MSSPSVYEIEDTQIILHYLFSGNAKNWKVSDRMIDELGKALSKLKTCNIVFDLLPRPGFVDKDYFRRQLRGIARRIKSGTGDYNLCKTAINYGQRRHFEIIGTVG
;
A
#
# COMPACT_ATOMS: atom_id res chain seq x y z
N MET A 1 3.93 6.29 19.78
CA MET A 1 3.57 6.47 18.36
C MET A 1 2.07 6.75 18.32
N SER A 2 1.67 7.82 17.61
CA SER A 2 0.26 8.22 17.50
C SER A 2 -0.44 7.38 16.45
N SER A 3 -1.68 6.99 16.71
CA SER A 3 -2.52 6.24 15.78
C SER A 3 -2.62 6.92 14.40
N PRO A 4 -2.81 6.17 13.29
CA PRO A 4 -2.99 6.75 11.98
C PRO A 4 -4.19 7.70 11.94
N SER A 5 -4.06 8.79 11.18
CA SER A 5 -5.17 9.69 10.88
C SER A 5 -6.22 9.01 9.99
N VAL A 6 -7.45 9.53 10.00
CA VAL A 6 -8.55 9.01 9.17
C VAL A 6 -8.17 8.98 7.68
N TYR A 7 -7.49 10.02 7.19
CA TYR A 7 -7.04 10.07 5.80
C TYR A 7 -6.01 8.99 5.46
N GLU A 8 -5.07 8.72 6.35
CA GLU A 8 -4.09 7.65 6.15
C GLU A 8 -4.75 6.27 6.14
N ILE A 9 -5.78 6.07 6.98
CA ILE A 9 -6.58 4.86 7.00
C ILE A 9 -7.29 4.68 5.66
N GLU A 10 -8.02 5.70 5.19
CA GLU A 10 -8.77 5.64 3.93
C GLU A 10 -7.86 5.42 2.72
N ASP A 11 -6.75 6.16 2.62
CA ASP A 11 -5.81 6.05 1.51
C ASP A 11 -5.13 4.68 1.49
N THR A 12 -4.72 4.17 2.65
CA THR A 12 -4.16 2.82 2.78
C THR A 12 -5.20 1.77 2.40
N GLN A 13 -6.46 1.97 2.79
CA GLN A 13 -7.54 1.04 2.49
C GLN A 13 -7.79 0.89 0.99
N ILE A 14 -7.71 2.01 0.26
CA ILE A 14 -7.79 2.04 -1.21
C ILE A 14 -6.64 1.23 -1.83
N ILE A 15 -5.42 1.43 -1.35
CA ILE A 15 -4.23 0.73 -1.86
C ILE A 15 -4.34 -0.78 -1.57
N LEU A 16 -4.73 -1.17 -0.35
CA LEU A 16 -4.89 -2.57 0.02
C LEU A 16 -5.99 -3.26 -0.80
N HIS A 17 -7.14 -2.60 -0.98
CA HIS A 17 -8.21 -3.13 -1.81
C HIS A 17 -7.77 -3.29 -3.26
N TYR A 18 -7.02 -2.31 -3.76
CA TYR A 18 -6.47 -2.35 -5.10
C TYR A 18 -5.53 -3.54 -5.32
N LEU A 19 -4.57 -3.74 -4.41
CA LEU A 19 -3.55 -4.79 -4.48
C LEU A 19 -4.13 -6.19 -4.27
N PHE A 20 -4.91 -6.36 -3.21
CA PHE A 20 -5.32 -7.67 -2.73
C PHE A 20 -6.75 -8.05 -3.15
N SER A 21 -7.58 -7.06 -3.50
CA SER A 21 -9.01 -7.23 -3.82
C SER A 21 -9.78 -7.96 -2.70
N GLY A 22 -11.06 -8.26 -2.91
CA GLY A 22 -11.87 -9.02 -1.96
C GLY A 22 -11.97 -8.36 -0.56
N ASN A 23 -11.74 -9.16 0.49
CA ASN A 23 -11.90 -8.78 1.90
C ASN A 23 -10.88 -7.75 2.39
N ALA A 24 -9.86 -7.41 1.59
CA ALA A 24 -8.86 -6.43 1.98
C ALA A 24 -9.46 -5.07 2.35
N LYS A 25 -10.63 -4.72 1.78
CA LYS A 25 -11.40 -3.50 2.11
C LYS A 25 -11.87 -3.41 3.57
N ASN A 26 -11.92 -4.55 4.28
CA ASN A 26 -12.41 -4.66 5.65
C ASN A 26 -11.28 -4.88 6.67
N TRP A 27 -10.02 -4.94 6.20
CA TRP A 27 -8.88 -5.13 7.10
C TRP A 27 -8.66 -3.90 7.96
N LYS A 28 -8.35 -4.12 9.23
CA LYS A 28 -8.05 -3.02 10.14
C LYS A 28 -6.71 -2.39 9.77
N VAL A 29 -6.74 -1.11 9.38
CA VAL A 29 -5.53 -0.34 9.08
C VAL A 29 -4.94 0.18 10.39
N SER A 30 -3.81 -0.40 10.77
CA SER A 30 -2.98 0.05 11.90
C SER A 30 -1.68 0.71 11.40
N ASP A 31 -0.93 1.34 12.30
CA ASP A 31 0.44 1.80 11.99
C ASP A 31 1.31 0.69 11.41
N ARG A 32 1.19 -0.51 11.96
CA ARG A 32 1.92 -1.69 11.50
C ARG A 32 1.52 -2.05 10.06
N MET A 33 0.24 -1.95 9.73
CA MET A 33 -0.26 -2.19 8.37
C MET A 33 0.36 -1.21 7.37
N ILE A 34 0.42 0.08 7.72
CA ILE A 34 1.01 1.13 6.88
C ILE A 34 2.51 0.89 6.68
N ASP A 35 3.22 0.52 7.74
CA ASP A 35 4.66 0.22 7.66
C ASP A 35 4.96 -0.99 6.79
N GLU A 36 4.20 -2.07 6.96
CA GLU A 36 4.37 -3.28 6.17
C GLU A 36 4.01 -3.03 4.70
N LEU A 37 3.01 -2.19 4.43
CA LEU A 37 2.72 -1.72 3.06
C LEU A 37 3.90 -0.94 2.47
N GLY A 38 4.48 -0.01 3.22
CA GLY A 38 5.67 0.75 2.78
C GLY A 38 6.87 -0.17 2.48
N LYS A 39 7.13 -1.18 3.32
CA LYS A 39 8.17 -2.18 3.11
C LYS A 39 7.89 -3.06 1.89
N ALA A 40 6.66 -3.53 1.75
CA ALA A 40 6.25 -4.35 0.61
C ALA A 40 6.46 -3.56 -0.69
N LEU A 41 6.00 -2.31 -0.74
CA LEU A 41 6.16 -1.47 -1.91
C LEU A 41 7.63 -1.15 -2.22
N SER A 42 8.46 -0.91 -1.20
CA SER A 42 9.90 -0.66 -1.36
C SER A 42 10.70 -1.87 -1.88
N LYS A 43 10.23 -3.09 -1.62
CA LYS A 43 10.85 -4.33 -2.10
C LYS A 43 10.53 -4.65 -3.55
N LEU A 44 9.50 -4.04 -4.13
CA LEU A 44 9.03 -4.30 -5.49
C LEU A 44 9.85 -3.55 -6.54
N LYS A 45 11.18 -3.51 -6.37
CA LYS A 45 12.08 -2.71 -7.22
C LYS A 45 12.05 -3.05 -8.72
N THR A 46 11.34 -4.11 -9.09
CA THR A 46 11.16 -4.61 -10.45
C THR A 46 9.90 -4.08 -11.15
N CYS A 47 8.93 -3.59 -10.39
CA CYS A 47 7.68 -3.06 -10.91
C CYS A 47 7.79 -1.55 -11.09
N ASN A 48 8.45 -1.10 -12.18
CA ASN A 48 8.62 0.30 -12.57
C ASN A 48 7.34 1.16 -12.42
N ILE A 49 6.19 0.51 -12.49
CA ILE A 49 4.85 1.10 -12.43
C ILE A 49 4.45 1.51 -10.99
N VAL A 50 4.93 0.81 -9.96
CA VAL A 50 4.78 1.23 -8.55
C VAL A 50 5.78 2.34 -8.22
N PHE A 51 6.88 2.48 -8.98
CA PHE A 51 7.84 3.56 -8.77
C PHE A 51 7.34 4.94 -9.17
N ASP A 52 6.42 5.05 -10.13
CA ASP A 52 5.78 6.34 -10.40
C ASP A 52 4.85 6.77 -9.25
N LEU A 53 4.39 5.81 -8.46
CA LEU A 53 3.58 6.00 -7.26
C LEU A 53 4.43 6.20 -6.00
N LEU A 54 5.66 5.69 -5.99
CA LEU A 54 6.57 5.74 -4.85
C LEU A 54 7.53 6.93 -4.93
N PRO A 55 8.09 7.37 -3.79
CA PRO A 55 9.30 8.19 -3.77
C PRO A 55 10.37 7.66 -4.73
N ARG A 56 10.99 8.56 -5.49
CA ARG A 56 12.25 8.26 -6.18
C ARG A 56 13.28 7.69 -5.20
N PRO A 57 14.17 6.78 -5.64
CA PRO A 57 15.12 6.10 -4.77
C PRO A 57 16.00 7.11 -4.01
N GLY A 58 15.77 7.16 -2.71
CA GLY A 58 16.43 7.99 -1.70
C GLY A 58 15.62 7.85 -0.42
N PHE A 59 16.25 7.37 0.65
CA PHE A 59 15.69 7.05 1.98
C PHE A 59 14.17 7.28 2.14
N VAL A 60 13.39 6.22 1.92
CA VAL A 60 11.94 6.20 2.15
C VAL A 60 11.72 6.05 3.66
N ASP A 61 11.81 7.16 4.38
CA ASP A 61 11.41 7.19 5.78
C ASP A 61 9.88 6.94 5.89
N LYS A 62 9.45 6.36 7.00
CA LYS A 62 8.06 6.05 7.31
C LYS A 62 7.16 7.27 7.14
N ASP A 63 7.59 8.42 7.64
CA ASP A 63 6.83 9.67 7.54
C ASP A 63 6.75 10.19 6.10
N TYR A 64 7.78 9.93 5.30
CA TYR A 64 7.75 10.23 3.89
C TYR A 64 6.69 9.36 3.18
N PHE A 65 6.68 8.05 3.43
CA PHE A 65 5.70 7.14 2.84
C PHE A 65 4.26 7.55 3.18
N ARG A 66 4.00 7.90 4.44
CA ARG A 66 2.69 8.37 4.92
C ARG A 66 2.19 9.60 4.16
N ARG A 67 3.08 10.57 3.87
CA ARG A 67 2.75 11.75 3.04
C ARG A 67 2.39 11.39 1.60
N GLN A 68 2.92 10.27 1.07
CA GLN A 68 2.66 9.84 -0.30
C GLN A 68 1.41 8.98 -0.47
N LEU A 69 0.86 8.40 0.61
CA LEU A 69 -0.33 7.53 0.55
C LEU A 69 -1.46 8.15 -0.28
N ARG A 70 -1.74 9.43 -0.05
CA ARG A 70 -2.77 10.18 -0.80
C ARG A 70 -2.50 10.29 -2.29
N GLY A 71 -1.23 10.49 -2.67
CA GLY A 71 -0.81 10.54 -4.07
C GLY A 71 -1.00 9.20 -4.76
N ILE A 72 -0.64 8.12 -4.06
CA ILE A 72 -0.82 6.73 -4.54
C ILE A 72 -2.31 6.43 -4.73
N ALA A 73 -3.13 6.68 -3.70
CA ALA A 73 -4.55 6.41 -3.72
C ALA A 73 -5.28 7.19 -4.83
N ARG A 74 -4.92 8.46 -5.06
CA ARG A 74 -5.47 9.28 -6.14
C ARG A 74 -5.18 8.71 -7.53
N ARG A 75 -3.94 8.27 -7.77
CA ARG A 75 -3.53 7.70 -9.06
C ARG A 75 -4.15 6.34 -9.34
N ILE A 76 -4.36 5.53 -8.30
CA ILE A 76 -5.16 4.31 -8.39
C ILE A 76 -6.60 4.65 -8.83
N LYS A 77 -7.21 5.65 -8.18
CA LYS A 77 -8.58 6.10 -8.50
C LYS A 77 -8.72 6.69 -9.91
N SER A 78 -7.69 7.34 -10.44
CA SER A 78 -7.73 7.92 -11.78
C SER A 78 -7.60 6.89 -12.92
N GLY A 79 -7.29 5.63 -12.62
CA GLY A 79 -7.21 4.55 -13.61
C GLY A 79 -6.09 4.72 -14.65
N THR A 80 -5.20 5.69 -14.45
CA THR A 80 -4.14 6.05 -15.38
C THR A 80 -2.96 5.11 -15.23
N GLY A 81 -2.96 3.94 -15.88
CA GLY A 81 -1.84 3.00 -15.99
C GLY A 81 -2.28 1.54 -16.03
N ASP A 82 -1.50 0.68 -16.69
CA ASP A 82 -1.82 -0.74 -16.83
C ASP A 82 -1.02 -1.55 -15.81
N TYR A 83 -1.64 -1.74 -14.64
CA TYR A 83 -0.97 -2.07 -13.38
C TYR A 83 -1.12 -3.54 -12.94
N ASN A 84 -1.79 -4.36 -13.75
CA ASN A 84 -2.29 -5.67 -13.35
C ASN A 84 -1.19 -6.70 -13.07
N LEU A 85 -0.04 -6.61 -13.74
CA LEU A 85 1.08 -7.55 -13.56
C LEU A 85 1.69 -7.45 -12.15
N CYS A 86 1.87 -6.21 -11.67
CA CYS A 86 2.45 -5.93 -10.35
C CYS A 86 1.46 -6.24 -9.23
N LYS A 87 0.18 -5.91 -9.44
CA LYS A 87 -0.91 -6.31 -8.55
C LYS A 87 -0.90 -7.82 -8.30
N THR A 88 -0.79 -8.64 -9.35
CA THR A 88 -0.78 -10.09 -9.24
C THR A 88 0.43 -10.62 -8.46
N ALA A 89 1.63 -10.09 -8.72
CA ALA A 89 2.85 -10.50 -8.01
C ALA A 89 2.78 -10.21 -6.50
N ILE A 90 2.27 -9.03 -6.12
CA ILE A 90 2.09 -8.64 -4.72
C ILE A 90 1.03 -9.50 -4.04
N ASN A 91 -0.10 -9.69 -4.72
CA ASN A 91 -1.19 -10.50 -4.20
C ASN A 91 -0.72 -11.92 -3.88
N TYR A 92 -0.01 -12.56 -4.81
CA TYR A 92 0.48 -13.92 -4.61
C TYR A 92 1.52 -14.03 -3.47
N GLY A 93 2.47 -13.11 -3.40
CA GLY A 93 3.60 -13.21 -2.46
C GLY A 93 3.33 -12.66 -1.05
N GLN A 94 2.38 -11.73 -0.89
CA GLN A 94 2.23 -10.96 0.35
C GLN A 94 0.84 -11.04 0.98
N ARG A 95 -0.19 -11.51 0.26
CA ARG A 95 -1.58 -11.47 0.75
C ARG A 95 -1.76 -12.09 2.12
N ARG A 96 -1.20 -13.28 2.37
CA ARG A 96 -1.35 -14.00 3.65
C ARG A 96 -0.76 -13.21 4.82
N HIS A 97 0.36 -12.51 4.59
CA HIS A 97 0.99 -11.65 5.61
C HIS A 97 0.09 -10.47 5.98
N PHE A 98 -0.46 -9.78 4.98
CA PHE A 98 -1.37 -8.65 5.19
C PHE A 98 -2.72 -9.08 5.80
N GLU A 99 -3.23 -10.25 5.42
CA GLU A 99 -4.46 -10.80 5.99
C GLU A 99 -4.32 -11.05 7.49
N ILE A 100 -3.20 -11.64 7.93
CA ILE A 100 -2.92 -11.86 9.36
C ILE A 100 -2.84 -10.52 10.11
N ILE A 101 -2.13 -9.53 9.56
CA ILE A 101 -2.00 -8.21 10.19
C ILE A 101 -3.36 -7.49 10.24
N GLY A 102 -4.19 -7.63 9.20
CA GLY A 102 -5.47 -6.94 9.05
C GLY A 102 -6.63 -7.55 9.82
N THR A 103 -6.47 -8.79 10.28
CA THR A 103 -7.48 -9.53 11.06
C THR A 103 -7.14 -9.61 12.55
N VAL A 104 -5.86 -9.53 12.91
CA VAL A 104 -5.38 -9.64 14.30
C VAL A 104 -5.00 -8.25 14.88
N GLY A 105 -4.90 -7.22 14.04
CA GLY A 105 -4.47 -5.87 14.40
C GLY A 105 -5.49 -5.01 15.14
#